data_AF-A0A7V4Y881-F1
#
_entry.id   AF-A0A7V4Y881-F1
#
_cell.length_a   1.000
_cell.length_b   1.000
_cell.length_c   1.000
_cell.angle_alpha   90.00
_cell.angle_beta   90.00
_cell.angle_gamma   90.00
#
_symmetry.space_group_name_H-M   'P 1'
#
loop_
_entity.id
_entity.type
_entity.pdbx_description
1 polymer ?
#
loop_
_entity_poly.entity_id
_entity_poly.type
_entity_poly.pdbx_seq_one_letter_code
_entity_poly.pdbx_strand_id
1 'polypeptide(L)' 'MASRLFREITVKGKSFWDVVYRPFIKRDLKRSEAKEVIRLGLQQTAGSYKKLLTLFNLNGGEKDYKKLMKFLHLHMLKI' A
#
# COMPACT_ATOMS: atom_id res chain seq x y z
N MET A 1 -3.28 8.44 11.90
CA MET A 1 -2.92 7.00 11.84
C MET A 1 -2.22 6.61 10.55
N ALA A 2 -2.74 6.97 9.36
CA ALA A 2 -2.13 6.67 8.06
C ALA A 2 -0.65 7.09 7.94
N SER A 3 -0.27 8.29 8.43
CA SER A 3 1.12 8.74 8.42
C SER A 3 2.06 7.89 9.28
N ARG A 4 1.53 7.18 10.30
CA ARG A 4 2.31 6.20 11.09
C ARG A 4 2.56 4.94 10.27
N LEU A 5 1.51 4.39 9.64
CA LEU A 5 1.60 3.22 8.77
C LEU A 5 2.55 3.46 7.61
N PHE A 6 2.44 4.63 6.99
CA PHE A 6 3.32 5.03 5.90
C PHE A 6 4.79 5.08 6.35
N ARG A 7 5.09 5.61 7.55
CA ARG A 7 6.45 5.58 8.13
C ARG A 7 6.95 4.18 8.46
N GLU A 8 6.09 3.27 8.91
CA GLU A 8 6.49 1.87 9.11
C GLU A 8 6.96 1.23 7.79
N ILE A 9 6.37 1.62 6.67
CA ILE A 9 6.77 1.16 5.34
C ILE A 9 8.07 1.85 4.89
N THR A 10 8.12 3.19 4.91
CA THR A 10 9.23 3.93 4.29
C THR A 10 10.48 4.04 5.16
N VAL A 11 10.33 4.07 6.49
CA VAL A 11 11.45 4.25 7.42
C VAL A 11 11.92 2.91 7.98
N LYS A 12 10.98 2.03 8.34
CA LYS A 12 11.31 0.73 8.94
C LYS A 12 11.37 -0.41 7.93
N GLY A 13 11.13 -0.15 6.65
CA GLY A 13 11.23 -1.14 5.58
C GLY A 13 10.19 -2.27 5.66
N LYS A 14 9.10 -2.09 6.44
CA LYS A 14 8.07 -3.12 6.53
C LYS A 14 7.28 -3.22 5.23
N SER A 15 6.86 -4.43 4.89
CA SER A 15 6.06 -4.65 3.68
C SER A 15 4.69 -4.00 3.81
N PHE A 16 4.18 -3.47 2.70
CA PHE A 16 2.77 -3.05 2.63
C PHE A 16 1.81 -4.18 2.98
N TRP A 17 2.18 -5.43 2.68
CA TRP A 17 1.36 -6.59 3.00
C TRP A 17 1.13 -6.76 4.50
N ASP A 18 2.15 -6.51 5.32
CA ASP A 18 2.06 -6.64 6.76
C ASP A 18 1.42 -5.42 7.42
N VAL A 19 1.71 -4.22 6.91
CA VAL A 19 1.31 -2.95 7.55
C VAL A 19 -0.09 -2.50 7.14
N VAL A 20 -0.53 -2.79 5.91
CA VAL A 20 -1.80 -2.29 5.38
C VAL A 20 -2.74 -3.43 5.02
N TYR A 21 -2.31 -4.35 4.15
CA TYR A 21 -3.19 -5.40 3.65
C TYR A 21 -3.70 -6.31 4.77
N ARG A 22 -2.80 -6.85 5.60
CA ARG A 22 -3.19 -7.78 6.67
C ARG A 22 -4.15 -7.11 7.67
N PRO A 23 -3.87 -5.90 8.21
CA PRO A 23 -4.83 -5.19 9.06
C PRO A 23 -6.14 -4.84 8.36
N PHE A 24 -6.10 -4.45 7.09
CA PHE A 24 -7.31 -4.13 6.32
C PHE A 24 -8.23 -5.35 6.14
N ILE A 25 -7.67 -6.51 5.76
CA ILE A 25 -8.44 -7.75 5.61
C ILE A 25 -8.99 -8.23 6.96
N LYS A 26 -8.25 -8.04 8.06
CA LYS A 26 -8.71 -8.32 9.43
C LYS A 26 -9.78 -7.34 9.95
N ARG A 27 -10.10 -6.30 9.17
CA ARG A 27 -10.99 -5.19 9.55
C ARG A 27 -10.46 -4.32 10.69
N ASP A 28 -9.15 -4.38 10.94
CA ASP A 28 -8.44 -3.56 11.94
C ASP A 28 -7.99 -2.22 11.36
N LEU A 29 -8.16 -1.99 10.05
CA LEU A 29 -7.77 -0.77 9.36
C LEU A 29 -8.92 -0.24 8.51
N LYS A 30 -9.22 1.07 8.64
CA LYS A 30 -10.30 1.70 7.87
C LYS A 30 -9.90 1.88 6.42
N ARG A 31 -10.90 1.84 5.54
CA ARG A 31 -10.73 2.12 4.10
C ARG A 31 -10.10 3.48 3.83
N SER A 32 -10.49 4.52 4.58
CA SER A 32 -9.93 5.87 4.45
C SER A 32 -8.44 5.92 4.79
N GLU A 33 -8.00 5.17 5.81
CA GLU A 33 -6.59 5.09 6.21
C GLU A 33 -5.75 4.35 5.17
N ALA A 34 -6.28 3.23 4.63
CA ALA A 34 -5.64 2.52 3.53
C ALA A 34 -5.50 3.41 2.27
N LYS A 35 -6.58 4.12 1.89
CA LYS A 35 -6.55 5.09 0.78
C LYS A 35 -5.49 6.15 1.00
N GLU A 36 -5.40 6.73 2.20
CA GLU A 36 -4.43 7.78 2.46
C GLU A 36 -2.98 7.27 2.36
N VAL A 37 -2.69 6.04 2.81
CA VAL A 37 -1.36 5.43 2.60
C VAL A 37 -1.05 5.27 1.10
N ILE A 38 -2.02 4.84 0.29
CA ILE A 38 -1.86 4.70 -1.16
C ILE A 38 -1.66 6.08 -1.81
N ARG A 39 -2.41 7.09 -1.37
CA ARG A 39 -2.30 8.48 -1.86
C ARG A 39 -0.90 9.03 -1.63
N LEU A 40 -0.40 8.92 -0.40
CA LEU A 40 0.95 9.35 -0.01
C LEU A 40 2.03 8.64 -0.83
N GLY A 41 1.86 7.33 -1.05
CA GLY A 41 2.77 6.57 -1.89
C GLY A 41 2.78 7.05 -3.34
N LEU A 42 1.59 7.21 -3.95
CA LEU A 42 1.47 7.70 -5.33
C LEU A 42 2.01 9.13 -5.49
N GLN A 43 1.84 9.99 -4.49
CA GLN A 43 2.47 11.33 -4.50
C GLN A 43 3.99 11.24 -4.55
N GLN A 44 4.61 10.34 -3.78
CA GLN A 44 6.07 10.15 -3.82
C GLN A 44 6.56 9.47 -5.09
N THR A 45 5.73 8.67 -5.74
CA THR A 45 6.09 7.94 -6.96
C THR A 45 5.64 8.62 -8.25
N ALA A 46 5.18 9.87 -8.19
CA ALA A 46 4.62 10.62 -9.32
C ALA A 46 3.53 9.82 -10.07
N GLY A 47 2.65 9.15 -9.31
CA GLY A 47 1.55 8.34 -9.82
C GLY A 47 1.94 6.96 -10.37
N SER A 48 3.23 6.60 -10.35
CA SER A 48 3.69 5.32 -10.90
C SER A 48 3.43 4.17 -9.94
N TYR A 49 2.49 3.28 -10.30
CA TYR A 49 2.23 2.03 -9.58
C TYR A 49 3.41 1.05 -9.62
N LYS A 50 4.25 1.10 -10.66
CA LYS A 50 5.47 0.27 -10.71
C LYS A 50 6.48 0.71 -9.65
N LYS A 51 6.76 2.02 -9.56
CA LYS A 51 7.63 2.59 -8.51
C LYS A 51 7.02 2.41 -7.12
N LEU A 52 5.68 2.40 -7.03
CA LEU A 52 4.96 2.19 -5.77
C LEU A 52 5.27 0.82 -5.15
N LEU A 53 5.51 -0.22 -5.96
CA LEU A 53 5.92 -1.54 -5.45
C LEU A 53 7.22 -1.45 -4.65
N THR A 54 8.23 -0.77 -5.20
CA THR A 54 9.52 -0.58 -4.53
C THR A 54 9.35 0.21 -3.24
N LEU A 55 8.60 1.32 -3.27
CA LEU A 55 8.31 2.12 -2.06
C LEU A 55 7.59 1.30 -0.98
N PHE A 56 6.76 0.36 -1.38
CA PHE A 56 5.97 -0.51 -0.50
C PHE A 56 6.70 -1.79 -0.08
N ASN A 57 7.99 -1.91 -0.39
CA ASN A 57 8.84 -3.07 -0.11
C ASN A 57 8.24 -4.37 -0.67
N LEU A 58 7.68 -4.29 -1.89
CA LEU A 58 7.05 -5.41 -2.59
C LEU A 58 7.99 -5.96 -3.66
N ASN A 59 8.80 -6.95 -3.26
CA ASN A 59 9.90 -7.49 -4.06
C ASN A 59 9.51 -8.70 -4.93
N GLY A 60 8.25 -9.14 -4.90
CA GLY A 60 7.75 -10.30 -5.67
C GLY A 60 7.53 -10.04 -7.17
N GLY A 61 8.01 -8.92 -7.70
CA GLY A 61 7.92 -8.55 -9.12
C GLY A 61 6.49 -8.51 -9.64
N GLU A 62 6.21 -9.20 -10.74
CA GLU A 62 4.90 -9.20 -11.41
C GLU A 62 3.78 -9.79 -10.53
N LYS A 63 4.10 -10.75 -9.66
CA LYS A 63 3.10 -11.35 -8.75
C LYS A 63 2.57 -10.31 -7.76
N ASP A 64 3.45 -9.53 -7.16
CA ASP A 64 3.07 -8.45 -6.26
C ASP A 64 2.36 -7.31 -6.99
N TYR A 65 2.77 -7.00 -8.22
CA TYR A 65 2.06 -6.05 -9.06
C TYR A 65 0.59 -6.44 -9.26
N LYS A 66 0.35 -7.67 -9.76
CA LYS A 66 -1.01 -8.19 -10.01
C LYS A 66 -1.82 -8.23 -8.72
N LYS A 67 -1.22 -8.69 -7.62
CA LYS A 67 -1.86 -8.76 -6.30
C LYS A 67 -2.26 -7.37 -5.80
N LEU A 68 -1.38 -6.37 -5.91
CA LEU A 68 -1.66 -5.00 -5.50
C LEU A 68 -2.79 -4.41 -6.32
N MET A 69 -2.72 -4.51 -7.65
CA MET A 69 -3.76 -3.97 -8.53
C MET A 69 -5.12 -4.63 -8.28
N LYS A 70 -5.15 -5.95 -8.08
CA LYS A 70 -6.36 -6.68 -7.72
C LYS A 70 -6.93 -6.21 -6.38
N PHE A 71 -6.08 -6.06 -5.36
CA PHE A 71 -6.48 -5.54 -4.05
C PHE A 71 -7.08 -4.13 -4.15
N LEU A 72 -6.44 -3.23 -4.89
CA LEU A 72 -6.93 -1.86 -5.06
C LEU A 72 -8.29 -1.81 -5.75
N HIS A 73 -8.48 -2.65 -6.77
CA HIS A 73 -9.73 -2.74 -7.52
C HIS A 73 -10.86 -3.32 -6.66
N LEU A 74 -10.66 -4.50 -6.06
CA LEU A 74 -11.69 -5.22 -5.29
C LEU A 74 -12.21 -4.42 -4.10
N HIS A 75 -11.35 -3.61 -3.47
CA HIS A 75 -11.72 -2.86 -2.26
C HIS A 75 -12.02 -1.38 -2.53
N MET A 76 -12.13 -0.98 -3.80
CA MET A 76 -12.39 0.39 -4.23
C MET A 76 -11.38 1.40 -3.63
N LEU A 77 -10.11 1.00 -3.58
CA LEU A 77 -9.00 1.76 -3.01
C LEU A 77 -8.16 2.50 -4.07
N LYS A 78 -8.47 2.32 -5.37
CA LYS A 78 -7.87 3.10 -6.44
C LYS A 78 -8.21 4.60 -6.26
N ILE A 79 -7.21 5.45 -6.46
CA ILE A 79 -7.31 6.92 -6.40
C ILE A 79 -7.07 7.46 -7.81
#